data_AF-A0A2E3ERE1-F1
#
_entry.id   AF-A0A2E3ERE1-F1
#
_cell.length_a   1.000
_cell.length_b   1.000
_cell.length_c   1.000
_cell.angle_alpha   90.00
_cell.angle_beta   90.00
_cell.angle_gamma   90.00
#
_symmetry.space_group_name_H-M   'P 1'
#
loop_
_entity.id
_entity.type
_entity.pdbx_description
1 polymer ?
#
loop_
_entity_poly.entity_id
_entity_poly.type
_entity_poly.pdbx_seq_one_letter_code
_entity_poly.pdbx_strand_id
1 'polypeptide(L)'
;MRRYAFAPRRATRALISGAALAALSLVLPAAGPATAATFTYGSGVPERSSANQQGVLPILADITRVTDGRVAFTPILGGQLVSIANGFDGIRDGVVDAGFFIGQLTGSQLPYSSLIAEMTGLGGDPYATMGAINEIFFVGCQNCRDEVKMAGIVPILMQSASPLAMMCTKPAATAADLAGRRVSVVGSPEARWTTALGMTPVRSTITDILPALQLGQSDCTLLGMAWIRSYGLQDTVTSVIEMPQGIIAGAVPIAFNRKSWEKISKEDRAAIVKLMPAAVWNYVTDAYITQDAQVKASLADKVTFSPGDADMKSRWTGFQDGEVAALKALARDRGLADGDAVVDRMVATFRIWHERLLPQFQGDRAKFEQILNERVFSKYPF
;
A
#
# COMPACT_ATOMS: atom_id res chain seq x y z
N MET A 1 7.59 -98.75 15.33
CA MET A 1 7.67 -98.49 13.87
C MET A 1 8.99 -97.77 13.60
N ARG A 2 10.03 -98.50 13.20
CA ARG A 2 10.53 -98.70 11.81
C ARG A 2 11.41 -97.54 11.29
N ARG A 3 12.66 -97.91 10.97
CA ARG A 3 13.66 -97.36 10.01
C ARG A 3 14.65 -96.33 10.60
N TYR A 4 15.94 -96.64 10.81
CA TYR A 4 17.06 -96.76 9.83
C TYR A 4 17.12 -95.57 8.86
N ALA A 5 18.23 -94.91 8.50
CA ALA A 5 19.65 -94.92 8.87
C ALA A 5 20.35 -93.81 8.03
N PHE A 6 21.67 -93.65 8.22
CA PHE A 6 22.67 -93.02 7.33
C PHE A 6 22.90 -91.49 7.37
N ALA A 7 24.08 -91.13 7.93
CA ALA A 7 24.88 -89.96 7.59
C ALA A 7 25.36 -90.03 6.12
N PRO A 8 25.82 -88.94 5.45
CA PRO A 8 27.23 -88.52 5.63
C PRO A 8 27.61 -87.05 5.26
N ARG A 9 28.86 -86.69 5.66
CA ARG A 9 29.92 -85.93 4.94
C ARG A 9 29.77 -84.45 4.56
N ARG A 10 30.67 -83.67 5.19
CA ARG A 10 31.53 -82.57 4.69
C ARG A 10 31.33 -82.10 3.24
N ALA A 11 31.21 -80.78 3.06
CA ALA A 11 31.85 -80.07 1.95
C ALA A 11 32.13 -78.61 2.30
N THR A 12 33.41 -78.30 2.35
CA THR A 12 34.08 -77.01 2.29
C THR A 12 33.48 -76.14 1.18
N ARG A 13 33.03 -74.92 1.49
CA ARG A 13 32.82 -73.90 0.45
C ARG A 13 34.06 -73.02 0.36
N ALA A 14 34.66 -73.10 -0.82
CA ALA A 14 35.82 -72.35 -1.24
C ALA A 14 35.55 -70.84 -1.23
N LEU A 15 36.61 -70.12 -0.86
CA LEU A 15 36.82 -68.72 -1.21
C LEU A 15 36.72 -68.54 -2.73
N ILE A 16 35.86 -67.62 -3.16
CA ILE A 16 36.03 -66.92 -4.44
C ILE A 16 36.16 -65.45 -4.09
N SER A 17 37.41 -65.01 -3.98
CA SER A 17 37.79 -63.61 -4.02
C SER A 17 37.74 -63.12 -5.46
N GLY A 18 37.25 -61.90 -5.66
CA GLY A 18 37.76 -61.04 -6.73
C GLY A 18 36.79 -60.66 -7.84
N ALA A 19 36.04 -59.58 -7.62
CA ALA A 19 35.86 -58.49 -8.58
C ALA A 19 35.19 -57.31 -7.86
N ALA A 20 36.00 -56.46 -7.24
CA ALA A 20 35.53 -55.19 -6.70
C ALA A 20 35.30 -54.20 -7.85
N LEU A 21 34.05 -54.05 -8.32
CA LEU A 21 33.64 -52.86 -9.04
C LEU A 21 33.47 -51.73 -8.02
N ALA A 22 34.45 -50.83 -7.94
CA ALA A 22 34.29 -49.56 -7.27
C ALA A 22 33.35 -48.66 -8.10
N ALA A 23 32.06 -48.75 -7.83
CA ALA A 23 31.10 -47.77 -8.32
C ALA A 23 31.34 -46.45 -7.57
N LEU A 24 31.95 -45.47 -8.25
CA LEU A 24 31.90 -44.08 -7.82
C LEU A 24 30.45 -43.60 -7.91
N SER A 25 29.70 -43.76 -6.83
CA SER A 25 28.43 -43.08 -6.64
C SER A 25 28.73 -41.59 -6.49
N LEU A 26 28.54 -40.81 -7.56
CA LEU A 26 28.38 -39.36 -7.47
C LEU A 26 27.17 -39.11 -6.56
N VAL A 27 27.42 -38.82 -5.29
CA VAL A 27 26.44 -38.24 -4.39
C VAL A 27 26.25 -36.80 -4.86
N LEU A 28 25.33 -36.60 -5.81
CA LEU A 28 24.76 -35.27 -6.02
C LEU A 28 24.14 -34.85 -4.67
N PRO A 29 24.46 -33.66 -4.14
CA PRO A 29 23.71 -33.12 -3.02
C PRO A 29 22.26 -33.02 -3.48
N ALA A 30 21.39 -33.83 -2.89
CA ALA A 30 19.97 -33.60 -3.02
C ALA A 30 19.71 -32.23 -2.41
N ALA A 31 19.45 -31.22 -3.26
CA ALA A 31 18.82 -30.00 -2.82
C ALA A 31 17.46 -30.42 -2.23
N GLY A 32 17.41 -30.57 -0.91
CA GLY A 32 16.15 -30.80 -0.21
C GLY A 32 15.17 -29.68 -0.58
N PRO A 33 13.86 -29.94 -0.60
CA PRO A 33 12.89 -28.92 -0.89
C PRO A 33 13.14 -27.74 0.07
N ALA A 34 13.48 -26.58 -0.50
CA ALA A 34 13.57 -25.35 0.27
C ALA A 34 12.24 -25.19 1.00
N THR A 35 12.28 -25.04 2.32
CA THR A 35 11.08 -24.98 3.14
C THR A 35 10.30 -23.73 2.74
N ALA A 36 9.16 -23.89 2.07
CA ALA A 36 8.28 -22.77 1.78
C ALA A 36 7.82 -22.12 3.09
N ALA A 37 8.13 -20.84 3.28
CA ALA A 37 7.62 -20.06 4.39
C ALA A 37 6.28 -19.46 3.95
N THR A 38 5.20 -19.87 4.63
CA THR A 38 3.88 -19.26 4.44
C THR A 38 3.67 -18.21 5.52
N PHE A 39 3.57 -16.96 5.11
CA PHE A 39 3.37 -15.80 5.97
C PHE A 39 1.88 -15.42 6.04
N THR A 40 1.38 -15.02 7.20
CA THR A 40 0.05 -14.43 7.30
C THR A 40 0.08 -12.97 6.83
N TYR A 41 -0.71 -12.64 5.81
CA TYR A 41 -0.93 -11.24 5.40
C TYR A 41 -2.25 -10.73 5.99
N GLY A 42 -2.23 -9.65 6.77
CA GLY A 42 -3.42 -9.05 7.39
C GLY A 42 -3.81 -7.71 6.79
N SER A 43 -5.09 -7.50 6.53
CA SER A 43 -5.61 -6.19 6.12
C SER A 43 -7.02 -5.90 6.62
N GLY A 44 -7.21 -4.68 7.12
CA GLY A 44 -8.53 -4.14 7.46
C GLY A 44 -9.37 -3.73 6.25
N VAL A 45 -8.78 -3.66 5.07
CA VAL A 45 -9.46 -3.25 3.84
C VAL A 45 -10.40 -4.38 3.38
N PRO A 46 -11.65 -4.08 2.95
CA PRO A 46 -12.59 -5.09 2.48
C PRO A 46 -11.99 -6.00 1.38
N GLU A 47 -12.26 -7.29 1.47
CA GLU A 47 -11.73 -8.29 0.52
C GLU A 47 -12.09 -7.94 -0.93
N ARG A 48 -13.33 -7.54 -1.19
CA ARG A 48 -13.84 -7.19 -2.53
C ARG A 48 -13.38 -5.82 -3.05
N SER A 49 -12.65 -5.05 -2.25
CA SER A 49 -12.14 -3.75 -2.70
C SER A 49 -11.15 -3.92 -3.84
N SER A 50 -11.08 -2.93 -4.73
CA SER A 50 -10.08 -2.92 -5.79
C SER A 50 -8.64 -2.88 -5.25
N ALA A 51 -8.42 -2.20 -4.12
CA ALA A 51 -7.12 -2.17 -3.43
C ALA A 51 -6.58 -3.58 -3.10
N ASN A 52 -7.45 -4.51 -2.68
CA ASN A 52 -7.06 -5.90 -2.47
C ASN A 52 -7.05 -6.71 -3.77
N GLN A 53 -8.14 -6.68 -4.55
CA GLN A 53 -8.32 -7.57 -5.71
C GLN A 53 -7.37 -7.26 -6.86
N GLN A 54 -7.09 -5.97 -7.11
CA GLN A 54 -6.29 -5.50 -8.23
C GLN A 54 -4.90 -5.00 -7.80
N GLY A 55 -4.70 -4.76 -6.50
CA GLY A 55 -3.43 -4.27 -5.95
C GLY A 55 -2.68 -5.34 -5.17
N VAL A 56 -3.07 -5.55 -3.91
CA VAL A 56 -2.34 -6.40 -2.95
C VAL A 56 -2.23 -7.85 -3.41
N LEU A 57 -3.36 -8.50 -3.73
CA LEU A 57 -3.37 -9.94 -4.00
C LEU A 57 -2.51 -10.31 -5.23
N PRO A 58 -2.55 -9.56 -6.35
CA PRO A 58 -1.59 -9.74 -7.44
C PRO A 58 -0.13 -9.62 -7.00
N ILE A 59 0.22 -8.64 -6.16
CA ILE A 59 1.61 -8.48 -5.69
C ILE A 59 2.04 -9.66 -4.82
N LEU A 60 1.19 -10.16 -3.92
CA LEU A 60 1.51 -11.35 -3.11
C LEU A 60 1.72 -12.59 -3.98
N ALA A 61 0.91 -12.74 -5.04
CA ALA A 61 1.08 -13.82 -6.02
C ALA A 61 2.39 -13.68 -6.81
N ASP A 62 2.75 -12.46 -7.22
CA ASP A 62 4.02 -12.18 -7.90
C ASP A 62 5.23 -12.45 -7.00
N ILE A 63 5.18 -12.10 -5.72
CA ILE A 63 6.22 -12.46 -4.74
C ILE A 63 6.36 -13.99 -4.66
N THR A 64 5.24 -14.71 -4.56
CA THR A 64 5.25 -16.18 -4.53
C THR A 64 5.89 -16.74 -5.80
N ARG A 65 5.59 -16.16 -6.96
CA ARG A 65 6.12 -16.60 -8.25
C ARG A 65 7.63 -16.35 -8.39
N VAL A 66 8.13 -15.16 -8.06
CA VAL A 66 9.57 -14.85 -8.24
C VAL A 66 10.49 -15.48 -7.19
N THR A 67 9.91 -16.04 -6.12
CA THR A 67 10.63 -16.79 -5.10
C THR A 67 10.44 -18.30 -5.25
N ASP A 68 9.89 -18.76 -6.38
CA ASP A 68 9.56 -20.16 -6.66
C ASP A 68 8.76 -20.85 -5.54
N GLY A 69 7.83 -20.10 -4.93
CA GLY A 69 7.00 -20.57 -3.83
C GLY A 69 7.67 -20.56 -2.45
N ARG A 70 8.93 -20.14 -2.32
CA ARG A 70 9.63 -20.07 -1.02
C ARG A 70 9.04 -19.01 -0.09
N VAL A 71 8.46 -17.95 -0.65
CA VAL A 71 7.74 -16.90 0.07
C VAL A 71 6.29 -16.90 -0.38
N ALA A 72 5.40 -17.52 0.42
CA ALA A 72 3.97 -17.60 0.13
C ALA A 72 3.15 -16.87 1.21
N PHE A 73 1.89 -16.57 0.92
CA PHE A 73 1.01 -15.85 1.84
C PHE A 73 -0.33 -16.55 2.06
N THR A 74 -0.84 -16.46 3.28
CA THR A 74 -2.25 -16.66 3.61
C THR A 74 -2.88 -15.29 3.88
N PRO A 75 -3.61 -14.70 2.93
CA PRO A 75 -4.25 -13.41 3.13
C PRO A 75 -5.51 -13.52 3.99
N ILE A 76 -5.60 -12.68 5.00
CA ILE A 76 -6.76 -12.53 5.88
C ILE A 76 -7.20 -11.05 5.83
N LEU A 77 -8.31 -10.82 5.13
CA LEU A 77 -8.76 -9.50 4.68
C LEU A 77 -10.06 -9.08 5.38
N GLY A 78 -10.44 -7.81 5.22
CA GLY A 78 -11.73 -7.29 5.69
C GLY A 78 -11.85 -7.16 7.20
N GLY A 79 -10.75 -6.95 7.92
CA GLY A 79 -10.81 -6.66 9.35
C GLY A 79 -10.82 -7.90 10.27
N GLN A 80 -10.69 -9.11 9.71
CA GLN A 80 -10.85 -10.36 10.48
C GLN A 80 -9.79 -10.56 11.57
N LEU A 81 -8.53 -10.16 11.31
CA LEU A 81 -7.45 -10.19 12.31
C LEU A 81 -6.97 -8.80 12.70
N VAL A 82 -6.84 -7.91 11.71
CA VAL A 82 -6.40 -6.53 11.89
C VAL A 82 -7.37 -5.62 11.17
N SER A 83 -7.83 -4.58 11.86
CA SER A 83 -8.65 -3.50 11.32
C SER A 83 -7.79 -2.45 10.62
N ILE A 84 -8.42 -1.48 9.94
CA ILE A 84 -7.70 -0.34 9.35
C ILE A 84 -6.99 0.47 10.44
N ALA A 85 -7.63 0.65 11.60
CA ALA A 85 -7.12 1.48 12.70
C ALA A 85 -5.90 0.88 13.41
N ASN A 86 -5.85 -0.44 13.56
CA ASN A 86 -4.76 -1.12 14.27
C ASN A 86 -3.82 -1.92 13.36
N GLY A 87 -3.89 -1.73 12.03
CA GLY A 87 -3.05 -2.48 11.07
C GLY A 87 -1.55 -2.35 11.36
N PHE A 88 -1.08 -1.13 11.70
CA PHE A 88 0.31 -0.89 12.08
C PHE A 88 0.72 -1.68 13.32
N ASP A 89 -0.06 -1.59 14.41
CA ASP A 89 0.22 -2.29 15.66
C ASP A 89 0.17 -3.81 15.47
N GLY A 90 -0.79 -4.31 14.68
CA GLY A 90 -0.90 -5.74 14.37
C GLY A 90 0.31 -6.31 13.65
N ILE A 91 0.91 -5.56 12.73
CA ILE A 91 2.16 -5.96 12.06
C ILE A 91 3.35 -5.84 13.02
N ARG A 92 3.44 -4.74 13.79
CA ARG A 92 4.54 -4.51 14.76
C ARG A 92 4.60 -5.63 15.79
N ASP A 93 3.46 -5.97 16.35
CA ASP A 93 3.33 -6.91 17.46
C ASP A 93 3.32 -8.37 16.96
N GLY A 94 3.31 -8.59 15.63
CA GLY A 94 3.42 -9.91 15.01
C GLY A 94 2.13 -10.72 15.03
N VAL A 95 0.97 -10.06 15.16
CA VAL A 95 -0.35 -10.70 14.95
C VAL A 95 -0.48 -11.22 13.52
N VAL A 96 0.11 -10.49 12.58
CA VAL A 96 0.31 -10.92 11.19
C VAL A 96 1.77 -10.70 10.78
N ASP A 97 2.27 -11.53 9.89
CA ASP A 97 3.66 -11.46 9.41
C ASP A 97 3.90 -10.30 8.45
N ALA A 98 2.88 -9.96 7.67
CA ALA A 98 2.84 -8.82 6.78
C ALA A 98 1.45 -8.20 6.76
N GLY A 99 1.31 -6.95 6.34
CA GLY A 99 0.00 -6.35 6.26
C GLY A 99 -0.04 -4.94 5.68
N PHE A 100 -1.24 -4.38 5.76
CA PHE A 100 -1.59 -3.04 5.33
C PHE A 100 -1.68 -2.08 6.52
N PHE A 101 -1.15 -0.87 6.37
CA PHE A 101 -1.48 0.25 7.25
C PHE A 101 -1.47 1.59 6.48
N ILE A 102 -2.03 2.64 7.10
CA ILE A 102 -2.11 3.98 6.50
C ILE A 102 -1.36 4.96 7.40
N GLY A 103 -0.45 5.75 6.81
CA GLY A 103 0.36 6.72 7.56
C GLY A 103 -0.45 7.79 8.31
N GLN A 104 -1.65 8.13 7.81
CA GLN A 104 -2.56 9.09 8.46
C GLN A 104 -3.01 8.65 9.86
N LEU A 105 -2.96 7.35 10.16
CA LEU A 105 -3.37 6.77 11.44
C LEU A 105 -2.20 6.45 12.37
N THR A 106 -0.95 6.71 11.93
CA THR A 106 0.26 6.36 12.68
C THR A 106 1.01 7.57 13.20
N GLY A 107 0.34 8.72 13.35
CA GLY A 107 0.97 9.98 13.74
C GLY A 107 1.67 9.97 15.11
N SER A 108 1.14 9.21 16.07
CA SER A 108 1.73 9.08 17.41
C SER A 108 2.88 8.06 17.45
N GLN A 109 2.81 7.00 16.64
CA GLN A 109 3.84 5.95 16.58
C GLN A 109 5.01 6.33 15.66
N LEU A 110 4.71 7.01 14.55
CA LEU A 110 5.62 7.34 13.45
C LEU A 110 5.53 8.83 13.10
N PRO A 111 5.96 9.74 13.99
CA PRO A 111 5.70 11.17 13.83
C PRO A 111 6.43 11.80 12.64
N TYR A 112 7.56 11.25 12.17
CA TYR A 112 8.23 11.71 10.94
C TYR A 112 7.61 11.13 9.67
N SER A 113 7.45 9.81 9.59
CA SER A 113 6.97 9.09 8.40
C SER A 113 5.52 9.40 8.10
N SER A 114 4.70 9.65 9.12
CA SER A 114 3.30 10.05 8.92
C SER A 114 3.16 11.43 8.29
N LEU A 115 4.19 12.30 8.31
CA LEU A 115 4.16 13.57 7.56
C LEU A 115 3.99 13.36 6.06
N ILE A 116 4.45 12.22 5.52
CA ILE A 116 4.25 11.85 4.11
C ILE A 116 2.75 11.76 3.79
N ALA A 117 1.97 11.22 4.73
CA ALA A 117 0.53 11.05 4.56
C ALA A 117 -0.28 12.34 4.77
N GLU A 118 0.38 13.39 5.28
CA GLU A 118 -0.18 14.72 5.45
C GLU A 118 0.05 15.61 4.20
N MET A 119 0.72 15.08 3.17
CA MET A 119 0.99 15.77 1.90
C MET A 119 -0.18 15.67 0.90
N THR A 120 -1.35 15.17 1.31
CA THR A 120 -2.51 14.96 0.41
C THR A 120 -2.85 16.20 -0.43
N GLY A 121 -2.81 17.38 0.19
CA GLY A 121 -3.12 18.65 -0.48
C GLY A 121 -2.13 19.06 -1.57
N LEU A 122 -0.91 18.53 -1.54
CA LEU A 122 0.13 18.84 -2.53
C LEU A 122 0.01 17.97 -3.79
N GLY A 123 -0.65 16.81 -3.71
CA GLY A 123 -0.76 15.85 -4.80
C GLY A 123 -1.58 16.36 -5.98
N GLY A 124 -0.98 16.33 -7.17
CA GLY A 124 -1.64 16.70 -8.42
C GLY A 124 -1.77 15.55 -9.42
N ASP A 125 -0.83 14.60 -9.39
CA ASP A 125 -0.83 13.41 -10.25
C ASP A 125 -0.51 12.16 -9.40
N PRO A 126 -1.26 11.06 -9.58
CA PRO A 126 -1.10 9.86 -8.75
C PRO A 126 0.25 9.18 -8.97
N TYR A 127 0.78 9.14 -10.20
CA TYR A 127 2.07 8.52 -10.49
C TYR A 127 3.22 9.36 -9.93
N ALA A 128 3.16 10.67 -10.09
CA ALA A 128 4.14 11.59 -9.50
C ALA A 128 4.11 11.53 -7.96
N THR A 129 2.92 11.49 -7.35
CA THR A 129 2.74 11.35 -5.90
C THR A 129 3.35 10.05 -5.41
N MET A 130 3.04 8.93 -6.07
CA MET A 130 3.59 7.62 -5.75
C MET A 130 5.13 7.58 -5.85
N GLY A 131 5.72 8.14 -6.90
CA GLY A 131 7.17 8.24 -7.03
C GLY A 131 7.80 9.09 -5.92
N ALA A 132 7.18 10.23 -5.60
CA ALA A 132 7.63 11.12 -4.55
C ALA A 132 7.65 10.45 -3.17
N ILE A 133 6.55 9.82 -2.76
CA ILE A 133 6.45 9.23 -1.42
C ILE A 133 7.44 8.07 -1.22
N ASN A 134 7.68 7.26 -2.26
CA ASN A 134 8.69 6.20 -2.21
C ASN A 134 10.10 6.78 -2.11
N GLU A 135 10.43 7.82 -2.90
CA GLU A 135 11.74 8.48 -2.79
C GLU A 135 11.94 9.18 -1.45
N ILE A 136 10.92 9.88 -0.95
CA ILE A 136 10.94 10.54 0.36
C ILE A 136 11.26 9.53 1.46
N PHE A 137 10.54 8.41 1.51
CA PHE A 137 10.73 7.42 2.57
C PHE A 137 12.07 6.68 2.42
N PHE A 138 12.28 5.99 1.29
CA PHE A 138 13.41 5.08 1.13
C PHE A 138 14.75 5.79 0.96
N VAL A 139 14.76 7.06 0.53
CA VAL A 139 16.01 7.81 0.27
C VAL A 139 16.06 9.11 1.08
N GLY A 140 15.06 9.97 0.97
CA GLY A 140 15.12 11.36 1.44
C GLY A 140 14.96 11.61 2.94
N CYS A 141 14.37 10.68 3.71
CA CYS A 141 14.03 10.88 5.12
C CYS A 141 14.63 9.80 6.02
N GLN A 142 15.84 10.04 6.53
CA GLN A 142 16.50 9.12 7.47
C GLN A 142 15.67 8.91 8.75
N ASN A 143 15.16 9.98 9.36
CA ASN A 143 14.33 9.89 10.57
C ASN A 143 13.09 8.99 10.38
N CYS A 144 12.42 9.09 9.22
CA CYS A 144 11.28 8.25 8.87
C CYS A 144 11.65 6.76 8.85
N ARG A 145 12.82 6.43 8.29
CA ARG A 145 13.30 5.04 8.23
C ARG A 145 13.73 4.53 9.60
N ASP A 146 14.36 5.38 10.40
CA ASP A 146 14.83 5.01 11.73
C ASP A 146 13.67 4.69 12.66
N GLU A 147 12.61 5.50 12.69
CA GLU A 147 11.42 5.20 13.51
C GLU A 147 10.70 3.92 13.07
N VAL A 148 10.54 3.70 11.76
CA VAL A 148 9.91 2.49 11.23
C VAL A 148 10.76 1.25 11.54
N LYS A 149 12.09 1.37 11.44
CA LYS A 149 13.03 0.31 11.82
C LYS A 149 13.02 0.02 13.32
N MET A 150 12.94 1.05 14.16
CA MET A 150 12.79 0.92 15.62
C MET A 150 11.47 0.25 15.98
N ALA A 151 10.40 0.55 15.24
CA ALA A 151 9.12 -0.15 15.34
C ALA A 151 9.16 -1.58 14.80
N GLY A 152 10.28 -2.09 14.28
CA GLY A 152 10.36 -3.46 13.79
C GLY A 152 9.46 -3.72 12.58
N ILE A 153 9.29 -2.72 11.71
CA ILE A 153 8.50 -2.82 10.48
C ILE A 153 9.43 -2.68 9.27
N VAL A 154 9.12 -3.42 8.20
CA VAL A 154 9.81 -3.33 6.90
C VAL A 154 8.77 -3.08 5.81
N PRO A 155 8.50 -1.81 5.44
CA PRO A 155 7.68 -1.51 4.28
C PRO A 155 8.47 -1.83 3.00
N ILE A 156 7.84 -2.52 2.05
CA ILE A 156 8.49 -2.82 0.76
C ILE A 156 8.06 -1.87 -0.36
N LEU A 157 6.93 -1.17 -0.17
CA LEU A 157 6.48 -0.11 -1.04
C LEU A 157 5.52 0.84 -0.30
N MET A 158 5.46 2.09 -0.75
CA MET A 158 4.40 3.03 -0.39
C MET A 158 3.49 3.27 -1.59
N GLN A 159 2.24 3.66 -1.33
CA GLN A 159 1.25 3.84 -2.36
C GLN A 159 0.42 5.11 -2.22
N SER A 160 0.08 5.72 -3.37
CA SER A 160 -0.90 6.79 -3.47
C SER A 160 -2.26 6.26 -3.95
N ALA A 161 -3.33 6.97 -3.61
CA ALA A 161 -4.64 6.74 -4.21
C ALA A 161 -4.76 7.41 -5.60
N SER A 162 -5.98 7.38 -6.17
CA SER A 162 -6.39 8.32 -7.21
C SER A 162 -6.74 9.70 -6.62
N PRO A 163 -6.89 10.75 -7.46
CA PRO A 163 -7.45 12.02 -7.02
C PRO A 163 -8.78 11.86 -6.31
N LEU A 164 -8.92 12.57 -5.18
CA LEU A 164 -10.15 12.59 -4.41
C LEU A 164 -11.22 13.42 -5.13
N ALA A 165 -12.46 12.95 -5.05
CA ALA A 165 -13.65 13.62 -5.54
C ALA A 165 -14.64 13.83 -4.39
N MET A 166 -15.33 14.96 -4.41
CA MET A 166 -16.38 15.25 -3.43
C MET A 166 -17.65 14.50 -3.86
N MET A 167 -18.19 13.67 -2.98
CA MET A 167 -19.37 12.82 -3.25
C MET A 167 -20.48 13.16 -2.28
N CYS A 168 -21.67 13.49 -2.76
CA CYS A 168 -22.78 13.93 -1.91
C CYS A 168 -24.04 13.11 -2.14
N THR A 169 -24.87 12.99 -1.09
CA THR A 169 -26.17 12.30 -1.13
C THR A 169 -27.26 13.14 -1.79
N LYS A 170 -27.05 14.46 -1.88
CA LYS A 170 -27.92 15.43 -2.57
C LYS A 170 -27.14 16.19 -3.63
N PRO A 171 -27.79 16.72 -4.68
CA PRO A 171 -27.13 17.49 -5.73
C PRO A 171 -26.20 18.59 -5.18
N ALA A 172 -24.99 18.64 -5.72
CA ALA A 172 -24.00 19.68 -5.47
C ALA A 172 -23.07 19.78 -6.69
N ALA A 173 -22.76 21.00 -7.11
CA ALA A 173 -21.86 21.27 -8.22
C ALA A 173 -20.87 22.42 -7.96
N THR A 174 -21.12 23.25 -6.95
CA THR A 174 -20.43 24.52 -6.69
C THR A 174 -19.95 24.63 -5.25
N ALA A 175 -19.05 25.58 -4.96
CA ALA A 175 -18.63 25.87 -3.58
C ALA A 175 -19.83 26.31 -2.72
N ALA A 176 -20.76 27.08 -3.30
CA ALA A 176 -21.96 27.54 -2.61
C ALA A 176 -22.89 26.39 -2.22
N ASP A 177 -23.01 25.34 -3.04
CA ASP A 177 -23.82 24.16 -2.72
C ASP A 177 -23.26 23.39 -1.53
N LEU A 178 -21.93 23.39 -1.37
CA LEU A 178 -21.22 22.63 -0.33
C LEU A 178 -21.17 23.37 1.02
N ALA A 179 -21.22 24.70 1.03
CA ALA A 179 -21.11 25.50 2.25
C ALA A 179 -22.15 25.09 3.30
N GLY A 180 -21.70 24.88 4.53
CA GLY A 180 -22.51 24.44 5.67
C GLY A 180 -22.86 22.95 5.69
N ARG A 181 -22.58 22.17 4.63
CA ARG A 181 -22.79 20.73 4.64
C ARG A 181 -21.79 20.01 5.54
N ARG A 182 -22.19 18.89 6.12
CA ARG A 182 -21.29 18.00 6.87
C ARG A 182 -20.62 17.03 5.92
N VAL A 183 -19.33 16.81 6.10
CA VAL A 183 -18.54 15.95 5.21
C VAL A 183 -17.70 14.97 6.01
N SER A 184 -17.91 13.68 5.75
CA SER A 184 -17.06 12.64 6.29
C SER A 184 -15.69 12.68 5.61
N VAL A 185 -14.63 12.74 6.40
CA VAL A 185 -13.24 12.76 5.93
C VAL A 185 -12.38 11.84 6.79
N VAL A 186 -11.33 11.27 6.19
CA VAL A 186 -10.44 10.34 6.88
C VAL A 186 -9.29 11.07 7.57
N GLY A 187 -8.55 11.88 6.80
CA GLY A 187 -7.33 12.54 7.28
C GLY A 187 -7.49 14.02 7.61
N SER A 188 -6.43 14.57 8.19
CA SER A 188 -6.34 15.99 8.53
C SER A 188 -6.33 16.93 7.31
N PRO A 189 -5.60 16.63 6.22
CA PRO A 189 -5.59 17.48 5.03
C PRO A 189 -6.98 17.62 4.40
N GLU A 190 -7.73 16.52 4.32
CA GLU A 190 -9.09 16.47 3.80
C GLU A 190 -10.03 17.32 4.67
N ALA A 191 -9.87 17.26 6.00
CA ALA A 191 -10.61 18.11 6.93
C ALA A 191 -10.30 19.61 6.73
N ARG A 192 -9.03 19.98 6.54
CA ARG A 192 -8.64 21.38 6.27
C ARG A 192 -9.20 21.87 4.94
N TRP A 193 -9.07 21.06 3.88
CA TRP A 193 -9.60 21.40 2.56
C TRP A 193 -11.10 21.64 2.59
N THR A 194 -11.85 20.72 3.18
CA THR A 194 -13.30 20.85 3.26
C THR A 194 -13.75 22.01 4.15
N THR A 195 -12.99 22.34 5.20
CA THR A 195 -13.20 23.58 5.97
C THR A 195 -12.99 24.83 5.11
N ALA A 196 -11.98 24.86 4.24
CA ALA A 196 -11.73 25.97 3.31
C ALA A 196 -12.86 26.15 2.26
N LEU A 197 -13.61 25.07 1.97
CA LEU A 197 -14.84 25.12 1.19
C LEU A 197 -16.06 25.62 1.99
N GLY A 198 -15.91 25.88 3.29
CA GLY A 198 -17.01 26.27 4.18
C GLY A 198 -17.88 25.11 4.66
N MET A 199 -17.40 23.87 4.52
CA MET A 199 -18.08 22.67 5.03
C MET A 199 -17.73 22.41 6.50
N THR A 200 -18.47 21.51 7.13
CA THR A 200 -18.17 21.00 8.48
C THR A 200 -17.59 19.58 8.39
N PRO A 201 -16.27 19.38 8.55
CA PRO A 201 -15.69 18.05 8.50
C PRO A 201 -16.07 17.21 9.73
N VAL A 202 -16.37 15.95 9.50
CA VAL A 202 -16.56 14.91 10.51
C VAL A 202 -15.50 13.84 10.28
N ARG A 203 -14.58 13.68 11.23
CA ARG A 203 -13.58 12.61 11.12
C ARG A 203 -14.25 11.25 11.33
N SER A 204 -14.03 10.34 10.40
CA SER A 204 -14.56 8.98 10.45
C SER A 204 -13.60 7.99 9.81
N THR A 205 -13.77 6.70 10.10
CA THR A 205 -13.09 5.66 9.32
C THR A 205 -13.84 5.44 8.03
N ILE A 206 -13.16 4.98 6.98
CA ILE A 206 -13.79 4.75 5.67
C ILE A 206 -14.97 3.77 5.73
N THR A 207 -14.95 2.83 6.67
CA THR A 207 -16.04 1.87 6.92
C THR A 207 -17.27 2.49 7.57
N ASP A 208 -17.13 3.64 8.25
CA ASP A 208 -18.24 4.35 8.89
C ASP A 208 -18.92 5.38 7.96
N ILE A 209 -18.35 5.63 6.78
CA ILE A 209 -18.86 6.64 5.85
C ILE A 209 -20.24 6.27 5.31
N LEU A 210 -20.44 5.01 4.88
CA LEU A 210 -21.74 4.57 4.37
C LEU A 210 -22.87 4.78 5.39
N PRO A 211 -22.79 4.25 6.63
CA PRO A 211 -23.84 4.49 7.62
C PRO A 211 -23.98 5.98 7.98
N ALA A 212 -22.89 6.76 8.04
CA ALA A 212 -22.96 8.19 8.29
C ALA A 212 -23.74 8.94 7.20
N LEU A 213 -23.59 8.56 5.93
CA LEU A 213 -24.36 9.13 4.81
C LEU A 213 -25.82 8.67 4.83
N GLN A 214 -26.07 7.38 5.04
CA GLN A 214 -27.43 6.81 5.07
C GLN A 214 -28.28 7.35 6.22
N LEU A 215 -27.68 7.56 7.39
CA LEU A 215 -28.33 8.12 8.57
C LEU A 215 -28.37 9.65 8.58
N GLY A 216 -27.81 10.30 7.55
CA GLY A 216 -27.77 11.76 7.46
C GLY A 216 -26.93 12.40 8.57
N GLN A 217 -25.90 11.72 9.07
CA GLN A 217 -24.88 12.30 9.96
C GLN A 217 -23.84 13.09 9.16
N SER A 218 -23.62 12.72 7.91
CA SER A 218 -22.87 13.48 6.91
C SER A 218 -23.70 13.63 5.63
N ASP A 219 -23.51 14.73 4.93
CA ASP A 219 -24.20 15.01 3.66
C ASP A 219 -23.31 14.65 2.46
N CYS A 220 -21.99 14.70 2.66
CA CYS A 220 -20.98 14.38 1.66
C CYS A 220 -19.81 13.57 2.24
N THR A 221 -18.92 13.11 1.36
CA THR A 221 -17.64 12.50 1.68
C THR A 221 -16.60 12.88 0.62
N LEU A 222 -15.31 12.84 0.98
CA LEU A 222 -14.20 13.12 0.06
C LEU A 222 -13.32 11.87 -0.09
N LEU A 223 -13.43 11.19 -1.24
CA LEU A 223 -12.87 9.85 -1.48
C LEU A 223 -12.45 9.66 -2.95
N GLY A 224 -11.68 8.60 -3.25
CA GLY A 224 -11.46 8.16 -4.64
C GLY A 224 -12.69 7.44 -5.21
N MET A 225 -12.98 7.57 -6.51
CA MET A 225 -14.25 7.06 -7.09
C MET A 225 -14.41 5.54 -7.01
N ALA A 226 -13.33 4.77 -7.11
CA ALA A 226 -13.31 3.31 -6.96
C ALA A 226 -13.86 2.86 -5.61
N TRP A 227 -13.83 3.73 -4.60
CA TRP A 227 -14.35 3.44 -3.27
C TRP A 227 -15.87 3.45 -3.19
N ILE A 228 -16.56 4.04 -4.17
CA ILE A 228 -18.01 3.92 -4.28
C ILE A 228 -18.41 2.45 -4.37
N ARG A 229 -17.72 1.68 -5.21
CA ARG A 229 -17.95 0.24 -5.33
C ARG A 229 -17.43 -0.52 -4.10
N SER A 230 -16.21 -0.18 -3.66
CA SER A 230 -15.53 -0.92 -2.59
C SER A 230 -16.26 -0.84 -1.24
N TYR A 231 -16.98 0.25 -0.97
CA TYR A 231 -17.70 0.48 0.29
C TYR A 231 -19.22 0.60 0.12
N GLY A 232 -19.76 0.18 -1.04
CA GLY A 232 -21.20 0.09 -1.25
C GLY A 232 -21.94 1.43 -1.28
N LEU A 233 -21.29 2.52 -1.70
CA LEU A 233 -21.87 3.87 -1.72
C LEU A 233 -22.79 4.12 -2.93
N GLN A 234 -22.98 3.13 -3.80
CA GLN A 234 -23.53 3.28 -5.15
C GLN A 234 -24.99 3.73 -5.17
N ASP A 235 -25.76 3.33 -4.17
CA ASP A 235 -27.17 3.69 -4.00
C ASP A 235 -27.35 4.90 -3.06
N THR A 236 -26.26 5.46 -2.53
CA THR A 236 -26.26 6.56 -1.56
C THR A 236 -25.72 7.87 -2.16
N VAL A 237 -24.69 7.78 -3.00
CA VAL A 237 -24.11 8.94 -3.69
C VAL A 237 -24.94 9.29 -4.91
N THR A 238 -25.31 10.57 -5.06
CA THR A 238 -26.12 11.06 -6.18
C THR A 238 -25.43 12.16 -6.99
N SER A 239 -24.42 12.81 -6.41
CA SER A 239 -23.58 13.78 -7.12
C SER A 239 -22.11 13.64 -6.77
N VAL A 240 -21.25 13.90 -7.75
CA VAL A 240 -19.79 13.85 -7.65
C VAL A 240 -19.21 15.11 -8.28
N ILE A 241 -18.38 15.84 -7.53
CA ILE A 241 -17.58 16.95 -8.05
C ILE A 241 -16.16 16.43 -8.27
N GLU A 242 -15.75 16.36 -9.55
CA GLU A 242 -14.58 15.62 -10.03
C GLU A 242 -13.34 16.48 -10.28
N MET A 243 -13.32 17.73 -9.84
CA MET A 243 -12.05 18.46 -9.80
C MET A 243 -11.08 17.76 -8.83
N PRO A 244 -9.76 17.75 -9.12
CA PRO A 244 -8.76 17.24 -8.20
C PRO A 244 -8.84 17.97 -6.84
N GLN A 245 -8.96 17.20 -5.76
CA GLN A 245 -9.06 17.70 -4.38
C GLN A 245 -8.04 17.00 -3.47
N GLY A 246 -6.85 16.78 -4.02
CA GLY A 246 -5.75 16.09 -3.38
C GLY A 246 -5.72 14.60 -3.69
N ILE A 247 -4.62 13.96 -3.26
CA ILE A 247 -4.37 12.53 -3.46
C ILE A 247 -3.91 11.98 -2.13
N ILE A 248 -4.61 11.00 -1.56
CA ILE A 248 -4.15 10.36 -0.33
C ILE A 248 -2.76 9.77 -0.58
N ALA A 249 -1.80 10.27 0.19
CA ALA A 249 -0.40 9.89 0.15
C ALA A 249 -0.09 8.95 1.33
N GLY A 250 0.87 8.04 1.13
CA GLY A 250 1.47 7.30 2.24
C GLY A 250 0.63 6.15 2.81
N ALA A 251 -0.21 5.52 1.99
CA ALA A 251 -0.67 4.15 2.30
C ALA A 251 0.52 3.19 2.17
N VAL A 252 0.57 2.17 3.02
CA VAL A 252 1.62 1.14 2.99
C VAL A 252 0.91 -0.21 2.81
N PRO A 253 0.72 -0.67 1.57
CA PRO A 253 -0.10 -1.83 1.31
C PRO A 253 0.58 -3.14 1.68
N ILE A 254 1.91 -3.16 1.71
CA ILE A 254 2.67 -4.32 2.17
C ILE A 254 3.84 -3.84 3.03
N ALA A 255 3.74 -4.12 4.32
CA ALA A 255 4.84 -4.04 5.26
C ALA A 255 4.95 -5.33 6.04
N PHE A 256 6.17 -5.80 6.26
CA PHE A 256 6.47 -6.98 7.05
C PHE A 256 6.76 -6.62 8.50
N ASN A 257 6.40 -7.50 9.42
CA ASN A 257 7.10 -7.60 10.68
C ASN A 257 8.57 -7.90 10.40
N ARG A 258 9.48 -7.20 11.08
CA ARG A 258 10.92 -7.34 10.86
C ARG A 258 11.42 -8.76 11.09
N LYS A 259 10.93 -9.47 12.11
CA LYS A 259 11.32 -10.87 12.35
C LYS A 259 10.87 -11.79 11.23
N SER A 260 9.72 -11.50 10.62
CA SER A 260 9.19 -12.27 9.49
C SER A 260 9.97 -11.97 8.21
N TRP A 261 10.28 -10.70 7.94
CA TRP A 261 11.21 -10.31 6.86
C TRP A 261 12.57 -10.99 7.00
N GLU A 262 13.09 -11.05 8.23
CA GLU A 262 14.40 -11.63 8.54
C GLU A 262 14.48 -13.15 8.27
N LYS A 263 13.36 -13.86 8.16
CA LYS A 263 13.29 -15.28 7.77
C LYS A 263 13.40 -15.51 6.26
N ILE A 264 13.13 -14.50 5.44
CA ILE A 264 13.23 -14.59 3.98
C ILE A 264 14.70 -14.56 3.58
N SER A 265 15.13 -15.42 2.65
CA SER A 265 16.53 -15.45 2.20
C SER A 265 16.94 -14.12 1.55
N LYS A 266 18.24 -13.78 1.55
CA LYS A 266 18.72 -12.55 0.90
C LYS A 266 18.41 -12.55 -0.61
N GLU A 267 18.48 -13.72 -1.25
CA GLU A 267 18.15 -13.90 -2.66
C GLU A 267 16.67 -13.60 -2.93
N ASP A 268 15.78 -14.17 -2.10
CA ASP A 268 14.34 -13.94 -2.24
C ASP A 268 13.95 -12.48 -1.93
N ARG A 269 14.58 -11.84 -0.93
CA ARG A 269 14.39 -10.40 -0.68
C ARG A 269 14.81 -9.56 -1.89
N ALA A 270 15.94 -9.88 -2.51
CA ALA A 270 16.39 -9.19 -3.72
C ALA A 270 15.41 -9.38 -4.90
N ALA A 271 14.86 -10.59 -5.05
CA ALA A 271 13.83 -10.88 -6.05
C ALA A 271 12.54 -10.09 -5.79
N ILE A 272 12.10 -9.99 -4.54
CA ILE A 272 10.94 -9.18 -4.13
C ILE A 272 11.17 -7.70 -4.44
N VAL A 273 12.31 -7.13 -4.04
CA VAL A 273 12.62 -5.72 -4.26
C VAL A 273 12.66 -5.38 -5.76
N LYS A 274 13.20 -6.27 -6.59
CA LYS A 274 13.27 -6.09 -8.05
C LYS A 274 11.89 -5.97 -8.71
N LEU A 275 10.84 -6.54 -8.12
CA LEU A 275 9.47 -6.41 -8.62
C LEU A 275 8.83 -5.06 -8.30
N MET A 276 9.29 -4.36 -7.27
CA MET A 276 8.57 -3.23 -6.68
C MET A 276 8.34 -2.04 -7.64
N PRO A 277 9.28 -1.63 -8.52
CA PRO A 277 9.00 -0.53 -9.45
C PRO A 277 7.75 -0.77 -10.32
N ALA A 278 7.60 -1.98 -10.84
CA ALA A 278 6.44 -2.38 -11.64
C ALA A 278 5.19 -2.56 -10.78
N ALA A 279 5.31 -3.19 -9.60
CA ALA A 279 4.19 -3.41 -8.69
C ALA A 279 3.55 -2.10 -8.23
N VAL A 280 4.38 -1.09 -7.95
CA VAL A 280 3.98 0.26 -7.55
C VAL A 280 3.10 0.89 -8.65
N TRP A 281 3.55 0.89 -9.91
CA TRP A 281 2.76 1.38 -11.05
C TRP A 281 1.45 0.63 -11.26
N ASN A 282 1.51 -0.71 -11.29
CA ASN A 282 0.36 -1.55 -11.57
C ASN A 282 -0.72 -1.34 -10.51
N TYR A 283 -0.35 -1.28 -9.23
CA TYR A 283 -1.31 -1.08 -8.18
C TYR A 283 -2.06 0.25 -8.36
N VAL A 284 -1.40 1.40 -8.59
CA VAL A 284 -2.14 2.66 -8.82
C VAL A 284 -3.07 2.56 -10.01
N THR A 285 -2.57 2.01 -11.11
CA THR A 285 -3.30 1.92 -12.36
C THR A 285 -4.52 1.02 -12.24
N ASP A 286 -4.35 -0.17 -11.69
CA ASP A 286 -5.34 -1.24 -11.73
C ASP A 286 -6.30 -1.18 -10.55
N ALA A 287 -5.84 -0.72 -9.39
CA ALA A 287 -6.67 -0.61 -8.18
C ALA A 287 -7.42 0.73 -8.07
N TYR A 288 -6.91 1.81 -8.68
CA TYR A 288 -7.52 3.14 -8.59
C TYR A 288 -7.90 3.70 -9.96
N ILE A 289 -6.95 4.03 -10.82
CA ILE A 289 -7.25 4.81 -12.05
C ILE A 289 -8.25 4.11 -12.97
N THR A 290 -8.01 2.83 -13.24
CA THR A 290 -8.92 2.01 -14.06
C THR A 290 -10.29 1.86 -13.40
N GLN A 291 -10.31 1.68 -12.08
CA GLN A 291 -11.53 1.43 -11.32
C GLN A 291 -12.38 2.69 -11.17
N ASP A 292 -11.75 3.85 -11.00
CA ASP A 292 -12.39 5.16 -11.02
C ASP A 292 -13.12 5.40 -12.34
N ALA A 293 -12.45 5.13 -13.47
CA ALA A 293 -13.06 5.25 -14.80
C ALA A 293 -14.24 4.28 -14.99
N GLN A 294 -14.08 3.02 -14.57
CA GLN A 294 -15.15 2.01 -14.66
C GLN A 294 -16.34 2.36 -13.77
N VAL A 295 -16.10 2.83 -12.55
CA VAL A 295 -17.17 3.26 -11.63
C VAL A 295 -17.92 4.45 -12.22
N LYS A 296 -17.20 5.48 -12.68
CA LYS A 296 -17.80 6.66 -13.32
C LYS A 296 -18.68 6.25 -14.50
N ALA A 297 -18.16 5.42 -15.40
CA ALA A 297 -18.93 4.94 -16.55
C ALA A 297 -20.18 4.15 -16.12
N SER A 298 -20.06 3.28 -15.11
CA SER A 298 -21.20 2.46 -14.63
C SER A 298 -22.29 3.25 -13.90
N LEU A 299 -21.99 4.47 -13.45
CA LEU A 299 -22.89 5.32 -12.68
C LEU A 299 -23.35 6.57 -13.46
N ALA A 300 -22.97 6.72 -14.72
CA ALA A 300 -23.28 7.90 -15.53
C ALA A 300 -24.78 8.22 -15.62
N ASP A 301 -25.64 7.20 -15.59
CA ASP A 301 -27.11 7.36 -15.64
C ASP A 301 -27.76 7.61 -14.26
N LYS A 302 -26.99 7.45 -13.17
CA LYS A 302 -27.49 7.52 -11.78
C LYS A 302 -26.90 8.67 -10.98
N VAL A 303 -25.70 9.11 -11.32
CA VAL A 303 -24.91 10.09 -10.56
C VAL A 303 -24.61 11.27 -11.45
N THR A 304 -24.83 12.48 -10.93
CA THR A 304 -24.43 13.71 -11.63
C THR A 304 -22.96 13.99 -11.39
N PHE A 305 -22.17 14.09 -12.46
CA PHE A 305 -20.76 14.47 -12.40
C PHE A 305 -20.59 15.94 -12.78
N SER A 306 -19.89 16.71 -11.95
CA SER A 306 -19.61 18.14 -12.15
C SER A 306 -18.11 18.41 -12.08
N PRO A 307 -17.53 19.26 -12.96
CA PRO A 307 -16.12 19.64 -12.89
C PRO A 307 -15.79 20.63 -11.76
N GLY A 308 -16.77 21.03 -10.94
CA GLY A 308 -16.63 22.11 -9.96
C GLY A 308 -16.62 23.50 -10.62
N ASP A 309 -16.95 24.53 -9.84
CA ASP A 309 -16.97 25.91 -10.31
C ASP A 309 -15.59 26.60 -10.21
N ALA A 310 -15.53 27.85 -10.66
CA ALA A 310 -14.29 28.64 -10.61
C ALA A 310 -13.87 28.98 -9.17
N ASP A 311 -14.84 29.16 -8.26
CA ASP A 311 -14.58 29.45 -6.84
C ASP A 311 -13.86 28.27 -6.17
N MET A 312 -14.36 27.04 -6.34
CA MET A 312 -13.69 25.84 -5.82
C MET A 312 -12.25 25.71 -6.35
N LYS A 313 -12.02 25.95 -7.65
CA LYS A 313 -10.68 25.89 -8.26
C LYS A 313 -9.74 26.97 -7.70
N SER A 314 -10.25 28.17 -7.49
CA SER A 314 -9.49 29.26 -6.87
C SER A 314 -9.14 28.96 -5.42
N ARG A 315 -10.11 28.49 -4.63
CA ARG A 315 -9.90 28.06 -3.24
C ARG A 315 -8.93 26.89 -3.13
N TRP A 316 -8.97 25.94 -4.08
CA TRP A 316 -8.03 24.83 -4.12
C TRP A 316 -6.59 25.35 -4.29
N THR A 317 -6.37 26.26 -5.24
CA THR A 317 -5.05 26.87 -5.44
C THR A 317 -4.57 27.58 -4.17
N GLY A 318 -5.42 28.42 -3.56
CA GLY A 318 -5.08 29.11 -2.30
C GLY A 318 -4.87 28.17 -1.11
N PHE A 319 -5.58 27.03 -1.07
CA PHE A 319 -5.35 25.98 -0.07
C PHE A 319 -3.96 25.36 -0.24
N GLN A 320 -3.56 25.02 -1.46
CA GLN A 320 -2.24 24.43 -1.75
C GLN A 320 -1.08 25.35 -1.33
N ASP A 321 -1.24 26.67 -1.47
CA ASP A 321 -0.25 27.66 -1.04
C ASP A 321 0.01 27.61 0.48
N GLY A 322 -1.01 27.24 1.27
CA GLY A 322 -0.94 27.12 2.72
C GLY A 322 -0.44 25.77 3.24
N GLU A 323 -0.45 24.72 2.41
CA GLU A 323 -0.22 23.34 2.88
C GLU A 323 1.20 23.10 3.39
N VAL A 324 2.22 23.72 2.79
CA VAL A 324 3.60 23.61 3.30
C VAL A 324 3.72 24.22 4.70
N ALA A 325 3.08 25.37 4.92
CA ALA A 325 3.09 26.03 6.23
C ALA A 325 2.31 25.20 7.27
N ALA A 326 1.18 24.61 6.89
CA ALA A 326 0.41 23.71 7.74
C ALA A 326 1.20 22.46 8.12
N LEU A 327 1.93 21.86 7.18
CA LEU A 327 2.76 20.68 7.41
C LEU A 327 3.93 20.98 8.36
N LYS A 328 4.57 22.15 8.22
CA LYS A 328 5.59 22.61 9.17
C LYS A 328 5.02 22.87 10.56
N ALA A 329 3.85 23.49 10.65
CA ALA A 329 3.17 23.69 11.92
C ALA A 329 2.85 22.37 12.62
N LEU A 330 2.37 21.37 11.88
CA LEU A 330 2.14 20.02 12.39
C LEU A 330 3.43 19.35 12.88
N ALA A 331 4.54 19.49 12.15
CA ALA A 331 5.83 18.95 12.58
C ALA A 331 6.30 19.58 13.91
N ARG A 332 6.09 20.89 14.10
CA ARG A 332 6.37 21.58 15.37
C ARG A 332 5.45 21.15 16.51
N ASP A 333 4.16 21.01 16.24
CA ASP A 333 3.17 20.52 17.22
C ASP A 333 3.51 19.12 17.73
N ARG A 334 4.08 18.26 16.87
CA ARG A 334 4.61 16.94 17.22
C ARG A 334 5.96 16.98 17.95
N GLY A 335 6.54 18.16 18.18
CA GLY A 335 7.83 18.32 18.85
C GLY A 335 9.04 17.86 18.02
N LEU A 336 8.93 17.84 16.69
CA LEU A 336 10.03 17.42 15.82
C LEU A 336 11.08 18.53 15.71
N ALA A 337 12.25 18.33 16.33
CA ALA A 337 13.29 19.34 16.44
C ALA A 337 13.80 19.87 15.08
N ASP A 338 13.89 19.01 14.06
CA ASP A 338 14.26 19.35 12.68
C ASP A 338 13.06 19.34 11.72
N GLY A 339 11.84 19.44 12.27
CA GLY A 339 10.58 19.27 11.54
C GLY A 339 10.47 20.15 10.28
N ASP A 340 10.76 21.44 10.39
CA ASP A 340 10.72 22.36 9.24
C ASP A 340 11.67 21.93 8.12
N ALA A 341 12.90 21.54 8.48
CA ALA A 341 13.92 21.12 7.51
C ALA A 341 13.56 19.77 6.88
N VAL A 342 12.97 18.84 7.64
CA VAL A 342 12.43 17.58 7.12
C VAL A 342 11.32 17.86 6.11
N VAL A 343 10.35 18.71 6.47
CA VAL A 343 9.24 19.09 5.59
C VAL A 343 9.75 19.75 4.31
N ASP A 344 10.71 20.65 4.40
CA ASP A 344 11.31 21.29 3.22
C ASP A 344 11.92 20.27 2.25
N ARG A 345 12.64 19.26 2.78
CA ARG A 345 13.19 18.17 1.94
C ARG A 345 12.09 17.32 1.31
N MET A 346 11.05 16.96 2.09
CA MET A 346 9.91 16.19 1.57
C MET A 346 9.22 16.93 0.43
N VAL A 347 8.89 18.21 0.64
CA VAL A 347 8.22 19.06 -0.35
C VAL A 347 9.11 19.25 -1.59
N ALA A 348 10.42 19.42 -1.43
CA ALA A 348 11.35 19.53 -2.56
C ALA A 348 11.34 18.25 -3.42
N THR A 349 11.41 17.07 -2.81
CA THR A 349 11.28 15.80 -3.55
C THR A 349 9.92 15.68 -4.22
N PHE A 350 8.85 16.05 -3.53
CA PHE A 350 7.49 16.01 -4.06
C PHE A 350 7.33 16.88 -5.31
N ARG A 351 7.86 18.11 -5.28
CA ARG A 351 7.90 19.03 -6.43
C ARG A 351 8.76 18.51 -7.56
N ILE A 352 9.92 17.89 -7.28
CA ILE A 352 10.75 17.27 -8.34
C ILE A 352 9.94 16.25 -9.13
N TRP A 353 9.17 15.39 -8.46
CA TRP A 353 8.34 14.41 -9.14
C TRP A 353 7.24 15.04 -9.98
N HIS A 354 6.52 16.04 -9.44
CA HIS A 354 5.39 16.67 -10.12
C HIS A 354 5.79 17.63 -11.24
N GLU A 355 6.82 18.44 -11.02
CA GLU A 355 7.19 19.54 -11.93
C GLU A 355 8.25 19.12 -12.94
N ARG A 356 9.16 18.21 -12.56
CA ARG A 356 10.33 17.85 -13.40
C ARG A 356 10.26 16.46 -13.99
N LEU A 357 9.77 15.45 -13.26
CA LEU A 357 9.78 14.05 -13.71
C LEU A 357 8.48 13.65 -14.40
N LEU A 358 7.33 14.14 -13.94
CA LEU A 358 6.03 13.88 -14.58
C LEU A 358 6.01 14.23 -16.08
N PRO A 359 6.53 15.39 -16.53
CA PRO A 359 6.63 15.70 -17.96
C PRO A 359 7.59 14.80 -18.73
N GLN A 360 8.44 14.03 -18.05
CA GLN A 360 9.35 13.09 -18.70
C GLN A 360 8.69 11.74 -18.95
N PHE A 361 8.01 11.16 -17.96
CA PHE A 361 7.38 9.86 -18.17
C PHE A 361 6.00 9.97 -18.83
N GLN A 362 5.20 11.02 -18.62
CA GLN A 362 3.95 11.27 -19.37
C GLN A 362 3.02 10.05 -19.54
N GLY A 363 2.84 9.25 -18.48
CA GLY A 363 2.04 8.01 -18.56
C GLY A 363 2.77 6.78 -19.12
N ASP A 364 4.02 6.92 -19.56
CA ASP A 364 4.90 5.81 -19.95
C ASP A 364 5.37 5.05 -18.71
N ARG A 365 4.77 3.87 -18.54
CA ARG A 365 5.09 2.92 -17.47
C ARG A 365 6.57 2.55 -17.44
N ALA A 366 7.17 2.18 -18.57
CA ALA A 366 8.55 1.69 -18.59
C ALA A 366 9.53 2.79 -18.17
N LYS A 367 9.27 4.03 -18.62
CA LYS A 367 10.06 5.18 -18.21
C LYS A 367 9.88 5.52 -16.73
N PHE A 368 8.66 5.43 -16.20
CA PHE A 368 8.42 5.59 -14.77
C PHE A 368 9.17 4.53 -13.94
N GLU A 369 9.06 3.25 -14.31
CA GLU A 369 9.74 2.14 -13.63
C GLU A 369 11.26 2.34 -13.60
N GLN A 370 11.84 2.76 -14.73
CA GLN A 370 13.27 3.07 -14.82
C GLN A 370 13.64 4.18 -13.82
N ILE A 371 12.94 5.32 -13.86
CA ILE A 371 13.20 6.46 -12.97
C ILE A 371 13.06 6.04 -11.50
N LEU A 372 12.00 5.30 -11.16
CA LEU A 372 11.74 4.87 -9.80
C LEU A 372 12.83 3.90 -9.31
N ASN A 373 13.27 2.97 -10.14
CA ASN A 373 14.36 2.06 -9.80
C ASN A 373 15.68 2.82 -9.58
N GLU A 374 16.07 3.71 -10.49
CA GLU A 374 17.30 4.49 -10.42
C GLU A 374 17.32 5.44 -9.21
N ARG A 375 16.17 6.03 -8.87
CA ARG A 375 16.09 7.01 -7.80
C ARG A 375 15.85 6.39 -6.43
N VAL A 376 15.24 5.21 -6.35
CA VAL A 376 14.72 4.64 -5.10
C VAL A 376 15.23 3.21 -4.87
N PHE A 377 14.72 2.22 -5.62
CA PHE A 377 14.90 0.81 -5.28
C PHE A 377 16.34 0.31 -5.46
N SER A 378 17.14 0.95 -6.31
CA SER A 378 18.58 0.67 -6.43
C SER A 378 19.44 1.28 -5.33
N LYS A 379 18.90 2.22 -4.54
CA LYS A 379 19.65 2.97 -3.51
C LYS A 379 19.34 2.56 -2.08
N TYR A 380 18.21 1.89 -1.85
CA TYR A 380 17.80 1.49 -0.51
C TYR A 380 18.12 0.00 -0.24
N PRO A 381 18.88 -0.32 0.82
CA PRO A 381 19.15 -1.70 1.22
C PRO A 381 17.98 -2.23 2.07
N PHE A 382 17.06 -2.93 1.43
CA PHE A 382 15.89 -3.56 2.06
C PHE A 382 16.23 -4.76 2.96
#